data_AF-A0A450ZMN1-F1
#
_entry.id   AF-A0A450ZMN1-F1
#
_cell.length_a   1.000
_cell.length_b   1.000
_cell.length_c   1.000
_cell.angle_alpha   90.00
_cell.angle_beta   90.00
_cell.angle_gamma   90.00
#
_symmetry.space_group_name_H-M   'P 1'
#
loop_
_entity.id
_entity.type
_entity.pdbx_description
1 polymer ?
#
loop_
_entity_poly.entity_id
_entity_poly.type
_entity_poly.pdbx_seq_one_letter_code
_entity_poly.pdbx_strand_id
1 'polypeptide(L)' 'MMGWTRSGELLFIVILGGAGTLFGPVLGTAAFLLLEEVLSSWTVYWHFPFGLILIGMVLFRGRKRGRE' A
#
# COMPACT_ATOMS: atom_id res chain seq x y z
N MET A 1 1.16 -3.41 -22.56
CA MET A 1 0.63 -2.11 -22.12
C MET A 1 1.14 -1.81 -20.70
N MET A 2 2.44 -1.54 -20.54
CA MET A 2 3.19 -1.97 -19.33
C MET A 2 3.85 -0.87 -18.48
N GLY A 3 3.55 0.42 -18.67
CA GLY A 3 4.24 1.50 -17.91
C GLY A 3 3.58 1.90 -16.59
N TRP A 4 2.24 1.95 -16.57
CA TRP A 4 1.52 2.72 -15.55
C TRP A 4 1.16 1.89 -14.31
N THR A 5 0.77 0.63 -14.47
CA THR A 5 0.45 -0.28 -13.35
C THR A 5 1.65 -0.49 -12.42
N ARG A 6 2.83 -0.73 -12.99
CA ARG A 6 4.08 -0.88 -12.22
C ARG A 6 4.42 0.38 -11.42
N SER A 7 4.12 1.55 -11.98
CA SER A 7 4.33 2.82 -11.28
C SER A 7 3.36 2.97 -10.10
N GLY A 8 2.14 2.45 -10.22
CA GLY A 8 1.15 2.39 -9.14
C GLY A 8 1.55 1.44 -8.01
N GLU A 9 2.04 0.23 -8.34
CA GLU A 9 2.52 -0.75 -7.35
C GLU A 9 3.64 -0.17 -6.46
N LEU A 10 4.59 0.53 -7.06
CA LEU A 10 5.67 1.19 -6.33
C LEU A 10 5.15 2.25 -5.36
N LEU A 11 4.13 3.03 -5.76
CA LEU A 11 3.49 4.00 -4.86
C LEU A 11 2.81 3.31 -3.68
N PHE A 12 2.13 2.19 -3.91
CA PHE A 12 1.46 1.44 -2.84
C PHE A 12 2.45 0.91 -1.81
N ILE A 13 3.58 0.35 -2.25
CA ILE A 13 4.68 -0.08 -1.38
C ILE A 13 5.17 1.06 -0.49
N VAL A 14 5.42 2.25 -1.07
CA VAL A 14 5.90 3.41 -0.31
C VAL A 14 4.85 3.91 0.67
N ILE A 15 3.57 3.93 0.29
CA ILE A 15 2.47 4.37 1.15
C ILE A 15 2.29 3.41 2.34
N LEU A 16 2.35 2.10 2.08
CA LEU A 16 2.31 1.05 3.12
C LEU A 16 3.50 1.15 4.09
N GLY A 17 4.69 1.35 3.54
CA GLY A 17 5.92 1.52 4.31
C GLY A 17 6.01 2.83 5.11
N GLY A 18 5.35 3.88 4.62
CA GLY A 18 5.40 5.23 5.18
C GLY A 18 6.33 6.16 4.38
N ALA A 19 5.76 7.28 3.93
CA ALA A 19 6.49 8.33 3.21
C ALA A 19 7.38 9.13 4.19
N GLY A 20 8.71 9.06 4.00
CA GLY A 20 9.68 9.86 4.77
C GLY A 20 10.87 9.10 5.35
N THR A 21 10.96 7.77 5.17
CA THR A 21 12.13 6.99 5.59
C THR A 21 12.65 6.11 4.45
N LEU A 22 13.98 5.95 4.36
CA LEU A 22 14.61 5.04 3.39
C LEU A 22 14.28 3.56 3.66
N PHE A 23 13.93 3.23 4.90
CA PHE A 23 13.50 1.88 5.31
C PHE A 23 12.02 1.61 5.03
N GLY A 24 11.21 2.65 4.81
CA GLY A 24 9.79 2.55 4.49
C GLY A 24 9.53 1.61 3.32
N PRO A 25 10.15 1.79 2.14
CA PRO A 25 9.94 0.92 0.99
C PRO A 25 10.27 -0.56 1.27
N VAL A 26 11.28 -0.87 2.08
CA VAL A 26 11.67 -2.26 2.39
C VAL A 26 10.56 -2.96 3.19
N LEU A 27 10.08 -2.32 4.26
CA LEU A 27 8.95 -2.83 5.04
C LEU A 27 7.65 -2.83 4.23
N GLY A 28 7.46 -1.82 3.38
CA GLY A 28 6.34 -1.71 2.46
C GLY A 28 6.28 -2.86 1.46
N THR A 29 7.42 -3.30 0.92
CA THR A 29 7.49 -4.43 -0.02
C THR A 29 7.10 -5.73 0.66
N ALA A 30 7.63 -5.99 1.86
CA ALA A 30 7.27 -7.18 2.63
C ALA A 30 5.77 -7.20 2.97
N ALA A 31 5.22 -6.05 3.40
CA ALA A 31 3.79 -5.92 3.68
C ALA A 31 2.93 -6.07 2.42
N PHE A 32 3.33 -5.46 1.31
CA PHE A 32 2.63 -5.53 0.03
C PHE A 32 2.55 -6.96 -0.48
N LEU A 33 3.68 -7.69 -0.49
CA LEU A 33 3.72 -9.09 -0.93
C LEU A 33 2.84 -10.00 -0.06
N LEU A 34 2.88 -9.84 1.27
CA LEU A 34 2.02 -10.61 2.17
C LEU A 34 0.54 -10.31 1.96
N LEU A 35 0.18 -9.05 1.77
CA LEU A 35 -1.19 -8.64 1.45
C LEU A 35 -1.61 -9.21 0.10
N GLU A 36 -0.80 -9.07 -0.93
CA GLU A 36 -1.08 -9.60 -2.25
C GLU A 36 -1.33 -11.11 -2.20
N GLU A 37 -0.43 -11.88 -1.57
CA GLU A 37 -0.57 -13.34 -1.43
C GLU A 37 -1.86 -13.73 -0.71
N VAL A 38 -2.14 -13.10 0.44
CA VAL A 38 -3.33 -13.41 1.24
C VAL A 38 -4.61 -13.01 0.51
N LEU A 39 -4.68 -11.80 -0.05
CA LEU A 39 -5.90 -11.34 -0.71
C LEU A 39 -6.13 -12.04 -2.05
N SER A 40 -5.07 -12.31 -2.82
CA SER A 40 -5.14 -13.05 -4.09
C SER A 40 -5.52 -14.51 -3.87
N SER A 41 -5.12 -15.11 -2.74
CA SER A 41 -5.55 -16.46 -2.35
C SER A 41 -7.06 -16.56 -2.10
N TRP A 42 -7.74 -15.46 -1.77
CA TRP A 42 -9.17 -15.47 -1.42
C TRP A 42 -10.04 -15.01 -2.58
N THR A 43 -9.56 -14.04 -3.39
CA THR A 43 -10.32 -13.49 -4.49
C THR A 43 -9.44 -13.05 -5.65
N VAL A 44 -9.92 -13.26 -6.88
CA VAL A 44 -9.27 -12.77 -8.11
C VAL A 44 -9.26 -11.24 -8.15
N TYR A 45 -10.25 -10.57 -7.54
CA TYR A 45 -10.38 -9.11 -7.52
C TYR A 45 -9.73 -8.48 -6.29
N TRP A 46 -8.54 -8.97 -5.90
CA TRP A 46 -7.85 -8.56 -4.67
C TRP A 46 -7.51 -7.06 -4.60
N HIS A 47 -7.42 -6.38 -5.73
CA HIS A 47 -7.19 -4.93 -5.82
C HIS A 47 -8.28 -4.09 -5.14
N PHE A 48 -9.53 -4.56 -5.11
CA PHE A 48 -10.64 -3.84 -4.50
C PHE A 48 -10.51 -3.73 -2.96
N PRO A 49 -10.41 -4.84 -2.20
CA PRO A 49 -10.18 -4.77 -0.76
C PRO A 49 -8.82 -4.14 -0.42
N PHE A 50 -7.79 -4.33 -1.25
CA PHE A 50 -6.51 -3.66 -1.08
C PHE A 50 -6.62 -2.12 -1.12
N GLY A 51 -7.34 -1.58 -2.11
CA GLY A 51 -7.60 -0.14 -2.20
C GLY A 51 -8.35 0.41 -0.97
N LEU A 52 -9.30 -0.36 -0.43
CA LEU A 52 -10.03 0.03 0.78
C LEU A 52 -9.10 0.10 2.01
N ILE A 53 -8.18 -0.86 2.15
CA ILE A 53 -7.16 -0.87 3.20
C ILE A 53 -6.26 0.37 3.08
N LEU A 54 -5.80 0.68 1.86
CA LEU A 54 -4.97 1.87 1.61
C LEU A 54 -5.70 3.18 1.97
N ILE A 55 -6.96 3.33 1.57
CA ILE A 55 -7.76 4.50 1.91
C ILE A 55 -7.89 4.63 3.44
N GLY A 56 -8.21 3.54 4.12
CA GLY A 56 -8.26 3.52 5.59
C GLY A 56 -6.93 3.97 6.18
N MET A 57 -5.83 3.35 5.77
CA MET A 57 -4.49 3.66 6.25
C MET A 57 -4.11 5.14 6.06
N VAL A 58 -4.36 5.70 4.87
CA VAL A 58 -4.08 7.10 4.56
C VAL A 58 -4.94 8.03 5.41
N LEU A 59 -6.22 7.75 5.58
CA LEU A 59 -7.11 8.56 6.43
C LEU A 59 -6.66 8.54 7.88
N PHE A 60 -6.25 7.39 8.42
CA PHE A 60 -5.74 7.29 9.79
C PHE A 60 -4.39 8.01 9.96
N ARG A 61 -3.48 7.89 8.99
CA ARG A 61 -2.16 8.54 9.02
C ARG A 61 -2.28 10.06 8.84
N GLY A 62 -3.07 10.52 7.88
CA GLY A 62 -3.32 11.94 7.60
C GLY A 62 -3.95 12.65 8.80
N ARG A 63 -4.83 11.97 9.55
CA ARG A 63 -5.43 12.53 10.77
C ARG A 63 -4.43 12.81 11.89
N LYS A 64 -3.30 12.08 11.95
CA LYS A 64 -2.25 12.31 12.94
C LYS A 64 -1.36 13.52 12.61
N ARG A 65 -1.24 13.90 11.33
CA ARG A 65 -0.34 14.99 10.88
C ARG A 65 -0.90 16.40 11.11
N GLY A 66 -2.22 16.55 11.27
CA GLY A 66 -2.89 17.85 11.48
C GLY A 66 -3.16 18.23 12.94
N ARG A 67 -2.46 17.61 13.90
CA ARG A 67 -2.58 17.91 15.35
C ARG A 67 -1.25 18.34 15.99
N GLU A 68 -0.26 18.69 15.17
CA GLU A 68 1.00 19.27 15.62
C GLU A 68 1.09 20.72 15.13
#